data_AF-A0A265UZ74-F1
#
_entry.id   AF-A0A265UZ74-F1
#
_cell.length_a   1.000
_cell.length_b   1.000
_cell.length_c   1.000
_cell.angle_alpha   90.00
_cell.angle_beta   90.00
_cell.angle_gamma   90.00
#
_symmetry.space_group_name_H-M   'P 1'
#
loop_
_entity.id
_entity.type
_entity.pdbx_description
1 polymer ?
#
loop_
_entity_poly.entity_id
_entity_poly.type
_entity_poly.pdbx_seq_one_letter_code
_entity_poly.pdbx_strand_id
1 'polypeptide(L)'
;MIMRRFEIIVIVICLLVSCGSSEKVIMDSGKVYTVKGNSFYYEGKDVTETLTNKEKRNITATLDDKLKAQEQTEERLDELDEAQKELEKDLKELEDKKEAAEERRRALKEAREDYIEAKADLREKKKKLRALKNKKDASEKDIESLKEDIEELKKEVKDKKAKLEELR
;
A
#
# COMPACT_ATOMS: atom_id res chain seq x y z
N MET A 1 35.84 14.99 -7.91
CA MET A 1 35.82 13.78 -8.76
C MET A 1 34.43 13.41 -9.30
N ILE A 2 33.36 14.10 -8.86
CA ILE A 2 31.97 13.82 -9.26
C ILE A 2 31.62 14.45 -10.63
N MET A 3 32.24 15.59 -10.97
CA MET A 3 31.97 16.34 -12.21
C MET A 3 32.36 15.60 -13.50
N ARG A 4 33.48 14.85 -13.50
CA ARG A 4 33.93 14.05 -14.67
C ARG A 4 33.01 12.86 -14.99
N ARG A 5 32.17 12.42 -14.06
CA ARG A 5 31.24 11.30 -14.28
C ARG A 5 29.98 11.73 -15.02
N PHE A 6 29.56 12.99 -14.87
CA PHE A 6 28.40 13.54 -15.59
C PHE A 6 28.69 13.76 -17.08
N GLU A 7 29.90 14.21 -17.44
CA GLU A 7 30.30 14.40 -18.83
C GLU A 7 30.37 13.09 -19.62
N ILE A 8 30.75 11.98 -19.00
CA ILE A 8 30.81 10.66 -19.64
C ILE A 8 29.40 10.11 -19.91
N ILE A 9 28.43 10.37 -19.01
CA ILE A 9 27.04 9.92 -19.16
C ILE A 9 26.34 10.64 -20.33
N VAL A 10 26.61 11.94 -20.51
CA VAL A 10 26.04 12.73 -21.62
C VAL A 10 26.59 12.31 -22.99
N ILE A 11 27.85 11.88 -23.07
CA ILE A 11 28.49 11.43 -24.32
C ILE A 11 27.98 10.04 -24.77
N VAL A 12 27.60 9.16 -23.84
CA VAL A 12 27.00 7.84 -24.16
C VAL A 12 25.56 7.97 -24.67
N ILE A 13 24.81 8.98 -24.19
CA ILE A 13 23.43 9.25 -24.62
C ILE A 13 23.39 9.84 -26.05
N CYS A 14 24.40 10.62 -26.46
CA CYS A 14 24.46 11.20 -27.81
C CYS A 14 24.79 10.20 -28.94
N LEU A 15 25.34 9.02 -28.65
CA LEU A 15 25.68 8.02 -29.67
C LEU A 15 24.49 7.17 -30.16
N LEU A 16 23.30 7.32 -29.54
CA LEU A 16 22.08 6.58 -29.91
C LEU A 16 21.16 7.35 -30.87
N VAL A 17 21.55 8.55 -31.33
CA VAL A 17 20.67 9.46 -32.11
C VAL A 17 20.76 9.26 -33.64
N SER A 18 21.49 8.26 -34.14
CA SER A 18 21.38 7.85 -35.56
C SER A 18 20.15 6.96 -35.80
N CYS A 19 18.97 7.53 -35.55
CA CYS A 19 17.67 6.87 -35.72
C CYS A 19 17.21 6.97 -37.18
N GLY A 20 17.83 6.19 -38.07
CA GLY A 20 17.13 5.69 -39.25
C GLY A 20 16.44 4.40 -38.82
N SER A 21 15.17 4.47 -38.39
CA SER A 21 14.48 3.31 -37.83
C SER A 21 14.51 2.18 -38.86
N SER A 22 14.97 1.02 -38.40
CA SER A 22 15.06 -0.16 -39.23
C SER A 22 14.52 -1.31 -38.43
N GLU A 23 13.43 -1.89 -38.90
CA GLU A 23 12.70 -2.92 -38.18
C GLU A 23 13.03 -4.29 -38.74
N LYS A 24 13.18 -5.27 -37.85
CA LYS A 24 13.40 -6.66 -38.24
C LYS A 24 12.09 -7.43 -38.22
N VAL A 25 11.82 -8.11 -39.33
CA VAL A 25 10.63 -8.94 -39.56
C VAL A 25 11.07 -10.38 -39.76
N ILE A 26 10.45 -11.30 -39.02
CA ILE A 26 10.67 -12.74 -39.17
C ILE A 26 9.43 -13.30 -39.87
N MET A 27 9.61 -13.86 -41.06
CA MET A 27 8.53 -14.47 -41.84
C MET A 27 8.30 -15.92 -41.41
N ASP A 28 7.13 -16.49 -41.67
CA ASP A 28 6.82 -17.92 -41.37
C ASP A 28 7.79 -18.91 -42.02
N SER A 29 8.44 -18.50 -43.11
CA SER A 29 9.52 -19.26 -43.77
C SER A 29 10.84 -19.32 -42.97
N GLY A 30 10.92 -18.61 -41.84
CA GLY A 30 12.15 -18.43 -41.05
C GLY A 30 13.09 -17.35 -41.59
N LYS A 31 12.81 -16.76 -42.76
CA LYS A 31 13.61 -15.67 -43.33
C LYS A 31 13.44 -14.39 -42.50
N VAL A 32 14.57 -13.73 -42.22
CA VAL A 32 14.61 -12.47 -41.48
C VAL A 32 14.94 -11.32 -42.44
N TYR A 33 14.04 -10.36 -42.53
CA TYR A 33 14.23 -9.15 -43.31
C TYR A 33 14.43 -7.95 -42.40
N THR A 34 15.25 -7.00 -42.84
CA THR A 34 15.31 -5.65 -42.27
C THR A 34 14.57 -4.71 -43.21
N VAL A 35 13.59 -3.98 -42.70
CA VAL A 35 12.81 -2.99 -43.44
C VAL A 35 13.34 -1.60 -43.08
N LYS A 36 13.52 -0.73 -44.08
CA LYS A 36 13.90 0.68 -43.91
C LYS A 36 13.07 1.52 -44.86
N GLY A 37 11.94 2.06 -44.39
CA GLY A 37 10.96 2.69 -45.26
C GLY A 37 10.46 1.70 -46.33
N ASN A 38 10.67 2.02 -47.61
CA ASN A 38 10.26 1.16 -48.74
C ASN A 38 11.34 0.15 -49.19
N SER A 39 12.50 0.13 -48.53
CA SER A 39 13.60 -0.78 -48.86
C SER A 39 13.58 -2.02 -47.98
N PHE A 40 13.85 -3.18 -48.58
CA PHE A 40 13.86 -4.48 -47.93
C PHE A 40 15.25 -5.10 -48.05
N TYR A 41 15.82 -5.52 -46.93
CA TYR A 41 17.14 -6.14 -46.88
C TYR A 41 17.06 -7.55 -46.34
N TYR A 42 17.77 -8.48 -46.98
CA TYR A 42 17.95 -9.86 -46.52
C TYR A 42 19.44 -10.12 -46.35
N GLU A 43 19.86 -10.56 -45.16
CA GLU A 43 21.28 -10.74 -44.82
C GLU A 43 22.15 -9.48 -45.10
N GLY A 44 21.56 -8.30 -44.92
CA GLY A 44 22.21 -7.01 -45.15
C GLY A 44 22.29 -6.58 -46.63
N LYS A 45 21.83 -7.39 -47.58
CA LYS A 45 21.77 -7.05 -49.00
C LYS A 45 20.39 -6.49 -49.36
N ASP A 46 20.37 -5.43 -50.16
CA ASP A 46 19.12 -4.87 -50.68
C ASP A 46 18.48 -5.86 -51.67
N VAL A 47 17.27 -6.30 -51.35
CA VAL A 47 16.47 -7.25 -52.15
C VAL A 47 15.15 -6.61 -52.62
N THR A 48 15.04 -5.27 -52.52
CA THR A 48 13.81 -4.52 -52.82
C THR A 48 13.31 -4.80 -54.22
N GLU A 49 14.17 -4.72 -55.23
CA GLU A 49 13.76 -4.94 -56.63
C GLU A 49 13.54 -6.43 -56.96
N THR A 50 14.10 -7.34 -56.16
CA THR A 50 13.96 -8.79 -56.38
C THR A 50 12.68 -9.37 -55.78
N LEU A 51 12.08 -8.68 -54.80
CA LEU A 51 10.84 -9.09 -54.17
C LEU A 51 9.63 -8.71 -55.04
N THR A 52 8.70 -9.65 -55.17
CA THR A 52 7.40 -9.37 -55.77
C THR A 52 6.58 -8.43 -54.91
N ASN A 53 5.61 -7.74 -55.51
CA ASN A 53 4.66 -6.90 -54.77
C ASN A 53 3.90 -7.67 -53.69
N LYS A 54 3.64 -8.97 -53.91
CA LYS A 54 2.98 -9.82 -52.91
C LYS A 54 3.89 -10.08 -51.71
N GLU A 55 5.17 -10.37 -51.94
CA GLU A 55 6.14 -10.58 -50.85
C GLU A 55 6.38 -9.30 -50.05
N LYS A 56 6.54 -8.14 -50.71
CA LYS A 56 6.65 -6.84 -50.04
C LYS A 56 5.46 -6.58 -49.12
N ARG A 57 4.24 -6.76 -49.64
CA ARG A 57 3.01 -6.60 -48.85
C ARG A 57 2.95 -7.54 -47.67
N ASN A 58 3.34 -8.81 -47.84
CA ASN A 58 3.35 -9.77 -46.75
C ASN A 58 4.36 -9.36 -45.66
N ILE A 59 5.58 -8.97 -46.03
CA ILE A 59 6.61 -8.51 -45.08
C ILE A 59 6.12 -7.27 -44.33
N THR A 60 5.55 -6.28 -45.03
CA THR A 60 5.01 -5.07 -44.41
C THR A 60 3.82 -5.37 -43.51
N ALA A 61 2.90 -6.23 -43.92
CA ALA A 61 1.76 -6.62 -43.09
C ALA A 61 2.21 -7.30 -41.79
N THR A 62 3.19 -8.21 -41.86
CA THR A 62 3.76 -8.83 -40.65
C THR A 62 4.46 -7.81 -39.75
N LEU A 63 5.14 -6.82 -40.33
CA LEU A 63 5.75 -5.73 -39.56
C LEU A 63 4.68 -4.90 -38.84
N ASP A 64 3.64 -4.47 -39.56
CA ASP A 64 2.55 -3.66 -39.02
C ASP A 64 1.81 -4.40 -37.90
N ASP A 65 1.54 -5.69 -38.08
CA ASP A 65 0.90 -6.53 -37.06
C ASP A 65 1.77 -6.64 -35.81
N LYS A 66 3.09 -6.80 -35.97
CA LYS A 66 4.04 -6.83 -34.85
C LYS A 66 4.09 -5.50 -34.12
N LEU A 67 4.15 -4.38 -34.84
CA LEU A 67 4.22 -3.04 -34.23
C LEU A 67 2.94 -2.75 -33.44
N LYS A 68 1.77 -3.07 -33.99
CA LYS A 68 0.49 -2.96 -33.26
C LYS A 68 0.45 -3.85 -32.03
N ALA A 69 0.94 -5.09 -32.12
CA ALA A 69 1.01 -5.98 -30.97
C ALA A 69 1.98 -5.46 -29.89
N GLN A 70 3.08 -4.81 -30.28
CA GLN A 70 4.02 -4.16 -29.37
C GLN A 70 3.40 -2.95 -28.67
N GLU A 71 2.75 -2.07 -29.43
CA GLU A 71 2.02 -0.91 -28.91
C GLU A 71 0.95 -1.34 -27.90
N GLN A 72 0.12 -2.32 -28.25
CA GLN A 72 -0.88 -2.87 -27.32
C GLN A 72 -0.27 -3.53 -26.08
N THR A 73 0.95 -4.07 -26.20
CA THR A 73 1.65 -4.65 -25.04
C THR A 73 2.18 -3.55 -24.14
N GLU A 74 2.72 -2.47 -24.72
CA GLU A 74 3.18 -1.29 -23.99
C GLU A 74 2.03 -0.60 -23.25
N GLU A 75 0.90 -0.37 -23.93
CA GLU A 75 -0.32 0.17 -23.30
C GLU A 75 -0.77 -0.69 -22.11
N ARG A 76 -0.78 -2.02 -22.27
CA ARG A 76 -1.14 -2.94 -21.17
C ARG A 76 -0.12 -2.91 -20.03
N LEU A 77 1.16 -2.72 -20.31
CA LEU A 77 2.18 -2.60 -19.28
C LEU A 77 2.00 -1.32 -18.49
N ASP A 78 1.69 -0.21 -19.15
CA ASP A 78 1.40 1.08 -18.50
C ASP A 78 0.12 0.98 -17.65
N GLU A 79 -0.95 0.35 -18.16
CA GLU A 79 -2.16 0.08 -17.39
C GLU A 79 -1.90 -0.78 -16.14
N LEU A 80 -1.05 -1.81 -16.28
CA LEU A 80 -0.67 -2.67 -15.16
C LEU A 80 0.19 -1.94 -14.12
N ASP A 81 1.11 -1.07 -14.56
CA ASP A 81 1.96 -0.27 -13.67
C ASP A 81 1.11 0.72 -12.84
N GLU A 82 0.17 1.42 -13.48
CA GLU A 82 -0.77 2.31 -12.77
C GLU A 82 -1.69 1.53 -11.83
N ALA A 83 -2.21 0.37 -12.24
CA ALA A 83 -3.00 -0.49 -11.38
C ALA A 83 -2.20 -1.00 -10.17
N GLN A 84 -0.91 -1.33 -10.33
CA GLN A 84 -0.03 -1.71 -9.23
C GLN A 84 0.18 -0.56 -8.25
N LYS A 85 0.43 0.66 -8.75
CA LYS A 85 0.61 1.84 -7.88
C LYS A 85 -0.64 2.15 -7.05
N GLU A 86 -1.82 2.04 -7.64
CA GLU A 86 -3.08 2.24 -6.89
C GLU A 86 -3.28 1.12 -5.85
N LEU A 87 -3.01 -0.14 -6.21
CA LEU A 87 -3.08 -1.25 -5.26
C LEU A 87 -2.11 -1.08 -4.07
N GLU A 88 -0.89 -0.59 -4.31
CA GLU A 88 0.08 -0.29 -3.25
C GLU A 88 -0.42 0.80 -2.29
N LYS A 89 -1.05 1.86 -2.83
CA LYS A 89 -1.67 2.91 -2.00
C LYS A 89 -2.81 2.35 -1.15
N ASP A 90 -3.69 1.56 -1.75
CA ASP A 90 -4.81 0.92 -1.05
C ASP A 90 -4.32 -0.02 0.06
N LEU A 91 -3.28 -0.81 -0.21
CA LEU A 91 -2.67 -1.70 0.78
C LEU A 91 -2.12 -0.90 1.97
N LYS A 92 -1.44 0.21 1.70
CA LYS A 92 -0.92 1.09 2.76
C LYS A 92 -2.04 1.71 3.59
N GLU A 93 -3.08 2.22 2.96
CA GLU A 93 -4.23 2.78 3.67
C GLU A 93 -4.96 1.73 4.52
N LEU A 94 -5.07 0.49 4.03
CA LEU A 94 -5.63 -0.63 4.78
C LEU A 94 -4.76 -1.02 5.96
N GLU A 95 -3.44 -0.99 5.83
CA GLU A 95 -2.50 -1.26 6.91
C GLU A 95 -2.62 -0.20 8.01
N ASP A 96 -2.62 1.09 7.64
CA ASP A 96 -2.81 2.21 8.58
C ASP A 96 -4.16 2.10 9.33
N LYS A 97 -5.25 1.78 8.60
CA LYS A 97 -6.58 1.55 9.21
C LYS A 97 -6.58 0.36 10.17
N LYS A 98 -5.88 -0.72 9.82
CA LYS A 98 -5.76 -1.90 10.66
C LYS A 98 -5.01 -1.58 11.95
N GLU A 99 -3.89 -0.86 11.86
CA GLU A 99 -3.11 -0.44 13.04
C GLU A 99 -3.96 0.44 13.96
N ALA A 100 -4.60 1.48 13.41
CA ALA A 100 -5.50 2.35 14.19
C ALA A 100 -6.65 1.58 14.85
N ALA A 101 -7.23 0.60 14.17
CA ALA A 101 -8.27 -0.26 14.73
C ALA A 101 -7.73 -1.16 15.87
N GLU A 102 -6.52 -1.69 15.72
CA GLU A 102 -5.86 -2.48 16.76
C GLU A 102 -5.52 -1.65 18.00
N GLU A 103 -5.00 -0.43 17.83
CA GLU A 103 -4.75 0.51 18.92
C GLU A 103 -6.04 0.88 19.64
N ARG A 104 -7.10 1.23 18.90
CA ARG A 104 -8.41 1.53 19.49
C ARG A 104 -8.96 0.32 20.26
N ARG A 105 -8.79 -0.90 19.73
CA ARG A 105 -9.20 -2.13 20.41
C ARG A 105 -8.43 -2.34 21.72
N ARG A 106 -7.12 -2.07 21.74
CA ARG A 106 -6.28 -2.16 22.95
C ARG A 106 -6.72 -1.14 23.98
N ALA A 107 -6.85 0.13 23.60
CA ALA A 107 -7.31 1.20 24.47
C ALA A 107 -8.71 0.91 25.05
N LEU A 108 -9.64 0.39 24.24
CA LEU A 108 -10.97 0.01 24.69
C LEU A 108 -10.93 -1.15 25.71
N LYS A 109 -10.04 -2.13 25.50
CA LYS A 109 -9.85 -3.24 26.43
C LYS A 109 -9.31 -2.75 27.78
N GLU A 110 -8.26 -1.93 27.76
CA GLU A 110 -7.67 -1.34 28.97
C GLU A 110 -8.69 -0.49 29.73
N ALA A 111 -9.39 0.43 29.05
CA ALA A 111 -10.42 1.26 29.67
C ALA A 111 -11.58 0.43 30.27
N ARG A 112 -11.89 -0.72 29.66
CA ARG A 112 -12.90 -1.64 30.19
C ARG A 112 -12.41 -2.35 31.44
N GLU A 113 -11.16 -2.80 31.46
CA GLU A 113 -10.53 -3.44 32.62
C GLU A 113 -10.46 -2.45 33.79
N ASP A 114 -9.97 -1.23 33.55
CA ASP A 114 -9.92 -0.13 34.52
C ASP A 114 -11.29 0.14 35.15
N TYR A 115 -12.33 0.24 34.32
CA TYR A 115 -13.70 0.50 34.79
C TYR A 115 -14.24 -0.66 35.65
N ILE A 116 -13.94 -1.90 35.27
CA ILE A 116 -14.36 -3.09 36.02
C ILE A 116 -13.66 -3.13 37.38
N GLU A 117 -12.36 -2.86 37.42
CA GLU A 117 -11.55 -2.83 38.64
C GLU A 117 -12.06 -1.77 39.62
N ALA A 118 -12.21 -0.51 39.18
CA ALA A 118 -12.72 0.56 40.05
C ALA A 118 -14.13 0.25 40.59
N LYS A 119 -14.98 -0.42 39.79
CA LYS A 119 -16.31 -0.86 40.22
C LYS A 119 -16.23 -1.98 41.26
N ALA A 120 -15.25 -2.88 41.15
CA ALA A 120 -14.99 -3.92 42.13
C ALA A 120 -14.52 -3.31 43.47
N ASP A 121 -13.59 -2.37 43.44
CA ASP A 121 -13.07 -1.66 44.62
C ASP A 121 -14.18 -0.90 45.34
N LEU A 122 -14.99 -0.15 44.60
CA LEU A 122 -16.14 0.55 45.14
C LEU A 122 -17.12 -0.42 45.82
N ARG A 123 -17.34 -1.60 45.24
CA ARG A 123 -18.21 -2.63 45.81
C ARG A 123 -17.60 -3.21 47.10
N GLU A 124 -16.30 -3.44 47.13
CA GLU A 124 -15.59 -3.95 48.30
C GLU A 124 -15.63 -2.94 49.46
N LYS A 125 -15.30 -1.66 49.21
CA LYS A 125 -15.37 -0.60 50.22
C LYS A 125 -16.79 -0.41 50.76
N LYS A 126 -17.81 -0.46 49.90
CA LYS A 126 -19.22 -0.46 50.33
C LYS A 126 -19.58 -1.66 51.21
N LYS A 127 -19.03 -2.85 50.94
CA LYS A 127 -19.22 -4.03 51.80
C LYS A 127 -18.53 -3.83 53.16
N LYS A 128 -17.29 -3.32 53.18
CA LYS A 128 -16.55 -3.01 54.42
C LYS A 128 -17.30 -1.99 55.28
N LEU A 129 -17.81 -0.91 54.69
CA LEU A 129 -18.62 0.08 55.41
C LEU A 129 -19.88 -0.53 56.03
N ARG A 130 -20.60 -1.39 55.29
CA ARG A 130 -21.78 -2.10 55.81
C ARG A 130 -21.43 -3.01 56.98
N ALA A 131 -20.33 -3.77 56.86
CA ALA A 131 -19.86 -4.65 57.92
C ALA A 131 -19.44 -3.86 59.17
N LEU A 132 -18.77 -2.72 59.00
CA LEU A 132 -18.33 -1.87 60.10
C LEU A 132 -19.52 -1.25 60.84
N LYS A 133 -20.52 -0.74 60.12
CA LYS A 133 -21.76 -0.20 60.73
C LYS A 133 -22.56 -1.21 61.56
N ASN A 134 -22.35 -2.51 61.34
CA ASN A 134 -23.02 -3.57 62.09
C ASN A 134 -22.23 -4.01 63.35
N LYS A 135 -21.05 -3.45 63.60
CA LYS A 135 -20.26 -3.71 64.83
C LYS A 135 -20.66 -2.72 65.92
N LYS A 136 -20.83 -3.21 67.16
CA LYS A 136 -21.23 -2.40 68.33
C LYS A 136 -20.20 -1.32 68.69
N ASP A 137 -18.91 -1.56 68.43
CA ASP A 137 -17.80 -0.71 68.86
C ASP A 137 -17.08 -0.05 67.65
N ALA A 138 -17.83 0.23 66.58
CA ALA A 138 -17.25 0.82 65.38
C ALA A 138 -16.79 2.27 65.65
N SER A 139 -15.53 2.56 65.30
CA SER A 139 -14.98 3.91 65.32
C SER A 139 -15.71 4.80 64.31
N GLU A 140 -16.28 5.92 64.77
CA GLU A 140 -16.93 6.92 63.91
C GLU A 140 -15.95 7.46 62.86
N LYS A 141 -14.68 7.65 63.25
CA LYS A 141 -13.62 8.11 62.37
C LYS A 141 -13.34 7.13 61.23
N ASP A 142 -13.35 5.82 61.50
CA ASP A 142 -13.14 4.79 60.48
C ASP A 142 -14.33 4.72 59.51
N ILE A 143 -15.56 4.91 60.03
CA ILE A 143 -16.77 5.01 59.21
C ILE A 143 -16.72 6.23 58.30
N GLU A 144 -16.27 7.37 58.80
CA GLU A 144 -16.16 8.62 58.05
C GLU A 144 -15.09 8.51 56.96
N SER A 145 -13.89 8.04 57.28
CA SER A 145 -12.83 7.78 56.30
C SER A 145 -13.29 6.82 55.19
N LEU A 146 -14.00 5.73 55.52
CA LEU A 146 -14.53 4.82 54.49
C LEU A 146 -15.62 5.47 53.62
N LYS A 147 -16.38 6.45 54.13
CA LYS A 147 -17.35 7.18 53.31
C LYS A 147 -16.63 8.10 52.32
N GLU A 148 -15.56 8.78 52.75
CA GLU A 148 -14.73 9.62 51.88
C GLU A 148 -14.11 8.79 50.75
N ASP A 149 -13.48 7.66 51.07
CA ASP A 149 -12.95 6.70 50.09
C ASP A 149 -14.02 6.27 49.07
N ILE A 150 -15.25 6.03 49.53
CA ILE A 150 -16.36 5.61 48.67
C ILE A 150 -16.79 6.74 47.72
N GLU A 151 -16.79 7.99 48.17
CA GLU A 151 -17.11 9.13 47.31
C GLU A 151 -16.01 9.38 46.28
N GLU A 152 -14.75 9.20 46.63
CA GLU A 152 -13.63 9.26 45.69
C GLU A 152 -13.72 8.16 44.63
N LEU A 153 -13.90 6.90 45.05
CA LEU A 153 -14.08 5.77 44.13
C LEU A 153 -15.33 5.91 43.24
N LYS A 154 -16.40 6.56 43.70
CA LYS A 154 -17.56 6.87 42.85
C LYS A 154 -17.19 7.82 41.71
N LYS A 155 -16.36 8.83 41.98
CA LYS A 155 -15.87 9.75 40.95
C LYS A 155 -14.97 9.00 39.98
N GLU A 156 -14.04 8.20 40.48
CA GLU A 156 -13.14 7.40 39.64
C GLU A 156 -13.90 6.42 38.72
N VAL A 157 -14.91 5.73 39.25
CA VAL A 157 -15.79 4.86 38.44
C VAL A 157 -16.54 5.65 37.36
N LYS A 158 -16.95 6.89 37.66
CA LYS A 158 -17.62 7.75 36.69
C LYS A 158 -16.66 8.20 35.59
N ASP A 159 -15.45 8.59 35.95
CA ASP A 159 -14.44 9.09 35.01
C ASP A 159 -13.93 7.96 34.10
N LYS A 160 -13.63 6.79 34.67
CA LYS A 160 -13.27 5.58 33.90
C LYS A 160 -14.40 5.11 32.99
N LYS A 161 -15.67 5.26 33.42
CA LYS A 161 -16.82 4.99 32.55
C LYS A 161 -16.89 5.99 31.38
N ALA A 162 -16.70 7.28 31.64
CA ALA A 162 -16.71 8.29 30.58
C ALA A 162 -15.62 8.00 29.53
N LYS A 163 -14.39 7.73 29.97
CA LYS A 163 -13.28 7.32 29.10
C LYS A 163 -13.60 6.08 28.27
N LEU A 164 -14.25 5.07 28.86
CA LEU A 164 -14.69 3.88 28.14
C LEU A 164 -15.73 4.18 27.06
N GLU A 165 -16.71 5.06 27.33
CA GLU A 165 -17.73 5.44 26.33
C GLU A 165 -17.15 6.33 25.22
N GLU A 166 -16.16 7.18 25.51
CA GLU A 166 -15.46 7.99 24.49
C GLU A 166 -14.70 7.13 23.47
N LEU A 167 -14.23 5.94 23.88
CA LEU A 167 -13.50 5.02 23.01
C LEU A 167 -14.41 4.09 22.18
N ARG A 168 -15.70 3.99 22.50
CA ARG A 168 -16.69 3.16 21.79
C ARG A 168 -17.16 3.79 20.48
#